data_AF-A0A661AEB8-F1
#
_entry.id   AF-A0A661AEB8-F1
#
_cell.length_a   1.000
_cell.length_b   1.000
_cell.length_c   1.000
_cell.angle_alpha   90.00
_cell.angle_beta   90.00
_cell.angle_gamma   90.00
#
_symmetry.space_group_name_H-M   'P 1'
#
loop_
_entity.id
_entity.type
_entity.pdbx_description
1 polymer ?
#
loop_
_entity_poly.entity_id
_entity_poly.type
_entity_poly.pdbx_seq_one_letter_code
_entity_poly.pdbx_strand_id
1 'polypeptide(L)'
;MKIKERYIFLIFLFLSLVFFHRFLTGARMIYGSDWLLAAWAKRQWVINAIKKTGHIPLWDPYIFCGMPTVGTFMGYIFSPQALFNFILPTCIIWNYTFLFYSFLAGCGMFLFLRELGLRKDTSFLGALAYMFSGILISPAYGGHDGRTIAISLAPFVFFFLERGIKREDWRYFVYTGAMLGYSFLPGHIQLTYYTGIAALSYGLYRVIRDKRRGKHFVRAVLFALLAF
;
A
#
# COMPACT_ATOMS: atom_id res chain seq x y z
N MET A 1 -5.01 32.52 6.70
CA MET A 1 -5.75 31.56 7.56
C MET A 1 -4.92 30.29 7.73
N LYS A 2 -4.33 30.01 8.91
CA LYS A 2 -3.50 28.81 9.12
C LYS A 2 -4.40 27.57 9.21
N ILE A 3 -4.55 26.83 8.11
CA ILE A 3 -5.26 25.54 8.09
C ILE A 3 -4.61 24.60 9.12
N LYS A 4 -5.37 23.96 10.01
CA LYS A 4 -4.82 22.93 10.93
C LYS A 4 -4.43 21.67 10.15
N GLU A 5 -3.37 20.97 10.57
CA GLU A 5 -2.86 19.78 9.85
C GLU A 5 -3.94 18.70 9.65
N ARG A 6 -4.86 18.53 10.60
CA ARG A 6 -6.00 17.59 10.47
C ARG A 6 -6.89 17.83 9.23
N TYR A 7 -7.01 19.08 8.77
CA TYR A 7 -7.82 19.39 7.59
C TYR A 7 -7.12 18.99 6.29
N ILE A 8 -5.79 18.81 6.29
CA ILE A 8 -5.08 18.33 5.09
C ILE A 8 -5.50 16.90 4.74
N PHE A 9 -5.66 16.03 5.74
CA PHE A 9 -6.14 14.68 5.48
C PHE A 9 -7.56 14.67 4.92
N LEU A 10 -8.42 15.57 5.41
CA LEU A 10 -9.76 15.75 4.83
C LEU A 10 -9.70 16.27 3.39
N ILE A 11 -8.74 17.15 3.06
CA ILE A 11 -8.53 17.62 1.69
C ILE A 11 -8.07 16.45 0.80
N PHE A 12 -7.11 15.62 1.23
CA PHE A 12 -6.70 14.45 0.44
C PHE A 12 -7.85 13.46 0.25
N LEU A 13 -8.64 13.21 1.28
CA LEU A 13 -9.82 12.36 1.16
C LEU A 13 -10.83 12.95 0.16
N PHE A 14 -11.12 14.23 0.28
CA PHE A 14 -12.00 14.95 -0.64
C PHE A 14 -11.50 14.88 -2.08
N LEU A 15 -10.21 15.13 -2.31
CA LEU A 15 -9.61 15.07 -3.65
C LEU A 15 -9.66 13.65 -4.24
N SER A 16 -9.41 12.61 -3.44
CA SER A 16 -9.63 11.21 -3.87
C SER A 16 -11.08 10.97 -4.27
N LEU A 17 -12.04 11.41 -3.44
CA LEU A 17 -13.47 11.24 -3.72
C LEU A 17 -13.88 11.95 -5.02
N VAL A 18 -13.40 13.18 -5.23
CA VAL A 18 -13.66 13.95 -6.46
C VAL A 18 -13.05 13.27 -7.67
N PHE A 19 -11.80 12.82 -7.57
CA PHE A 19 -11.11 12.14 -8.68
C PHE A 19 -11.83 10.84 -9.09
N PHE A 20 -12.26 10.05 -8.11
CA PHE A 20 -12.92 8.76 -8.31
C PHE A 20 -14.46 8.84 -8.27
N HIS A 21 -15.07 10.03 -8.37
CA HIS A 21 -16.51 10.24 -8.13
C HIS A 21 -17.42 9.33 -8.98
N ARG A 22 -17.00 9.03 -10.23
CA ARG A 22 -17.76 8.18 -11.17
C ARG A 22 -17.85 6.72 -10.74
N PHE A 23 -17.02 6.29 -9.79
CA PHE A 23 -16.87 4.90 -9.37
C PHE A 23 -17.41 4.65 -7.95
N LEU A 24 -17.87 5.69 -7.25
CA LEU A 24 -18.31 5.61 -5.86
C LEU A 24 -19.59 4.79 -5.67
N THR A 25 -20.52 4.84 -6.61
CA THR A 25 -21.80 4.13 -6.49
C THR A 25 -21.69 2.64 -6.85
N GLY A 26 -20.55 2.18 -7.38
CA GLY A 26 -20.40 0.84 -7.92
C GLY A 26 -21.10 0.61 -9.27
N ALA A 27 -21.86 1.59 -9.78
CA ALA A 27 -22.52 1.50 -11.09
C ALA A 27 -21.53 1.43 -12.27
N ARG A 28 -20.28 1.83 -12.03
CA ARG A 28 -19.17 1.71 -12.97
C ARG A 28 -18.00 1.07 -12.25
N MET A 29 -17.24 0.23 -12.96
CA MET A 29 -15.97 -0.31 -12.49
C MET A 29 -14.82 0.40 -13.20
N ILE A 30 -13.73 0.67 -12.47
CA ILE A 30 -12.48 1.13 -13.06
C ILE A 30 -11.99 0.06 -14.04
N TYR A 31 -11.77 0.46 -15.30
CA TYR A 31 -11.24 -0.43 -16.32
C TYR A 31 -9.80 -0.86 -15.99
N GLY A 32 -9.49 -2.13 -16.26
CA GLY A 32 -8.13 -2.66 -16.26
C GLY A 32 -8.04 -3.86 -17.21
N SER A 33 -7.06 -3.86 -18.12
CA SER A 33 -6.92 -4.94 -19.12
C SER A 33 -6.73 -6.30 -18.46
N ASP A 34 -5.71 -6.44 -17.61
CA ASP A 34 -5.36 -7.73 -17.00
C ASP A 34 -6.35 -8.08 -15.89
N TRP A 35 -7.00 -7.07 -15.32
CA TRP A 35 -8.09 -7.24 -14.37
C TRP A 35 -9.26 -7.97 -15.00
N LEU A 36 -9.73 -7.51 -16.15
CA LEU A 36 -10.84 -8.12 -16.87
C LEU A 36 -10.48 -9.49 -17.47
N LEU A 37 -9.25 -9.64 -17.95
CA LEU A 37 -8.80 -10.88 -18.60
C LEU A 37 -8.51 -12.01 -17.61
N ALA A 38 -8.14 -11.71 -16.36
CA ALA A 38 -7.72 -12.73 -15.41
C ALA A 38 -8.17 -12.47 -13.97
N ALA A 39 -7.74 -11.34 -13.38
CA ALA A 39 -7.76 -11.20 -11.92
C ALA A 39 -9.16 -11.08 -11.31
N TRP A 40 -10.12 -10.50 -12.04
CA TRP A 40 -11.51 -10.35 -11.58
C TRP A 40 -12.19 -11.71 -11.37
N ALA A 41 -12.20 -12.55 -12.41
CA ALA A 41 -12.84 -13.86 -12.38
C ALA A 41 -12.22 -14.75 -11.31
N LYS A 42 -10.88 -14.74 -11.20
CA LYS A 42 -10.15 -15.49 -10.18
C LYS A 42 -10.55 -15.07 -8.76
N ARG A 43 -10.57 -13.76 -8.46
CA ARG A 43 -10.96 -13.26 -7.13
C ARG A 43 -12.41 -13.59 -6.80
N GLN A 44 -13.32 -13.44 -7.76
CA GLN A 44 -14.73 -13.75 -7.55
C GLN A 44 -14.95 -15.25 -7.30
N TRP A 45 -14.29 -16.11 -8.08
CA TRP A 45 -14.36 -17.56 -7.90
C TRP A 45 -13.90 -17.98 -6.50
N VAL A 46 -12.77 -17.46 -6.04
CA VAL A 46 -12.20 -17.80 -4.73
C VAL A 46 -13.11 -17.41 -3.58
N ILE A 47 -13.66 -16.19 -3.62
CA ILE A 47 -14.58 -15.70 -2.59
C ILE A 47 -15.85 -16.57 -2.56
N ASN A 48 -16.38 -16.94 -3.73
CA ASN A 48 -17.54 -17.81 -3.82
C ASN A 48 -17.24 -19.23 -3.33
N ALA A 49 -16.06 -19.77 -3.64
CA ALA A 49 -15.60 -21.06 -3.15
C ALA A 49 -15.54 -21.08 -1.63
N ILE A 50 -14.91 -20.07 -1.00
CA ILE A 50 -14.85 -19.95 0.47
C ILE A 50 -16.25 -19.84 1.07
N LYS A 51 -17.13 -19.01 0.49
CA LYS A 51 -18.51 -18.87 0.98
C LYS A 51 -19.25 -20.21 0.95
N LYS A 52 -18.96 -21.07 -0.03
CA LYS A 52 -19.62 -22.37 -0.20
C LYS A 52 -19.02 -23.48 0.67
N THR A 53 -17.70 -23.51 0.83
CA THR A 53 -16.98 -24.64 1.48
C THR A 53 -16.47 -24.30 2.88
N GLY A 54 -16.47 -23.03 3.28
CA GLY A 54 -15.88 -22.53 4.51
C GLY A 54 -14.35 -22.48 4.52
N HIS A 55 -13.68 -22.89 3.44
CA HIS A 55 -12.22 -23.04 3.40
C HIS A 55 -11.63 -22.47 2.11
N ILE A 56 -10.38 -22.02 2.18
CA ILE A 56 -9.65 -21.50 1.02
C ILE A 56 -9.46 -22.63 0.00
N PRO A 57 -9.93 -22.49 -1.26
CA PRO A 57 -9.63 -23.50 -2.28
C PRO A 57 -8.14 -23.46 -2.57
N LEU A 58 -7.46 -24.61 -2.44
CA LEU A 58 -6.02 -24.71 -2.70
C LEU A 58 -5.71 -25.04 -4.16
N TRP A 59 -6.71 -25.51 -4.91
CA TRP A 59 -6.59 -25.93 -6.30
C TRP A 59 -7.68 -25.30 -7.16
N ASP A 60 -7.28 -24.60 -8.22
CA ASP A 60 -8.17 -24.03 -9.24
C ASP A 60 -8.22 -24.99 -10.44
N PRO A 61 -9.30 -25.76 -10.64
CA PRO A 61 -9.40 -26.74 -11.72
C PRO A 61 -9.67 -26.12 -13.09
N TYR A 62 -9.95 -24.82 -13.17
CA TYR A 62 -10.44 -24.17 -14.39
C TYR A 62 -9.31 -23.67 -15.30
N ILE A 63 -8.05 -23.77 -14.87
CA ILE A 63 -6.88 -23.27 -15.59
C ILE A 63 -5.90 -24.42 -15.83
N PHE A 64 -5.58 -24.73 -17.10
CA PHE A 64 -4.55 -25.70 -17.53
C PHE A 64 -4.59 -27.06 -16.77
N CYS A 65 -5.77 -27.69 -16.69
CA CYS A 65 -6.00 -28.94 -15.93
C CYS A 65 -5.79 -28.83 -14.41
N GLY A 66 -5.59 -27.63 -13.90
CA GLY A 66 -5.44 -27.36 -12.48
C GLY A 66 -4.24 -26.49 -12.16
N MET A 67 -4.41 -25.54 -11.23
CA MET A 67 -3.33 -24.67 -10.77
C MET A 67 -3.43 -24.42 -9.26
N PRO A 68 -2.31 -24.38 -8.50
CA PRO A 68 -2.34 -24.01 -7.09
C PRO A 68 -2.89 -22.60 -6.88
N THR A 69 -3.98 -22.45 -6.14
CA THR A 69 -4.62 -21.13 -5.95
C THR A 69 -3.75 -20.19 -5.12
N VAL A 70 -3.27 -20.64 -3.94
CA VAL A 70 -2.42 -19.84 -3.06
C VAL A 70 -0.99 -19.73 -3.62
N GLY A 71 -0.46 -20.83 -4.16
CA GLY A 71 0.89 -20.91 -4.71
C GLY A 71 1.12 -20.05 -5.97
N THR A 72 0.06 -19.60 -6.64
CA THR A 72 0.13 -18.69 -7.80
C THR A 72 0.05 -17.22 -7.39
N PHE A 73 0.68 -16.89 -6.26
CA PHE A 73 0.80 -15.54 -5.72
C PHE A 73 -0.54 -14.83 -5.47
N MET A 74 -1.53 -15.56 -4.97
CA MET A 74 -2.82 -14.98 -4.61
C MET A 74 -2.85 -14.48 -3.16
N GLY A 75 -1.78 -13.79 -2.74
CA GLY A 75 -1.65 -13.27 -1.38
C GLY A 75 -2.74 -12.24 -1.02
N TYR A 76 -3.43 -11.70 -2.02
CA TYR A 76 -4.63 -10.88 -1.85
C TYR A 76 -5.61 -11.46 -0.84
N ILE A 77 -5.84 -12.78 -0.83
CA ILE A 77 -6.84 -13.39 0.06
C ILE A 77 -6.53 -13.24 1.55
N PHE A 78 -5.25 -13.05 1.89
CA PHE A 78 -4.78 -12.82 3.24
C PHE A 78 -4.72 -11.34 3.60
N SER A 79 -5.00 -10.46 2.64
CA SER A 79 -5.05 -9.03 2.88
C SER A 79 -6.36 -8.63 3.58
N PRO A 80 -6.32 -7.67 4.52
CA PRO A 80 -7.52 -7.12 5.14
C PRO A 80 -8.57 -6.64 4.13
N GLN A 81 -8.18 -6.14 2.94
CA GLN A 81 -9.19 -5.73 1.95
C GLN A 81 -9.98 -6.89 1.33
N ALA A 82 -9.43 -8.11 1.32
CA ALA A 82 -10.16 -9.28 0.84
C ALA A 82 -11.37 -9.59 1.73
N LEU A 83 -11.32 -9.26 3.03
CA LEU A 83 -12.44 -9.45 3.95
C LEU A 83 -13.69 -8.70 3.48
N PHE A 84 -13.53 -7.53 2.88
CA PHE A 84 -14.68 -6.77 2.37
C PHE A 84 -15.35 -7.43 1.16
N ASN A 85 -14.70 -8.36 0.45
CA ASN A 85 -15.33 -9.10 -0.66
C ASN A 85 -16.36 -10.13 -0.18
N PHE A 86 -16.35 -10.48 1.10
CA PHE A 86 -17.40 -11.32 1.64
C PHE A 86 -18.73 -10.58 1.73
N ILE A 87 -18.69 -9.24 1.84
CA ILE A 87 -19.86 -8.38 2.04
C ILE A 87 -20.21 -7.60 0.77
N LEU A 88 -19.20 -7.12 0.03
CA LEU A 88 -19.36 -6.27 -1.16
C LEU A 88 -18.89 -6.99 -2.43
N PRO A 89 -19.49 -6.67 -3.60
CA PRO A 89 -19.01 -7.16 -4.89
C PRO A 89 -17.56 -6.78 -5.17
N THR A 90 -16.81 -7.69 -5.80
CA THR A 90 -15.40 -7.50 -6.15
C THR A 90 -15.15 -6.27 -7.03
N CYS A 91 -16.10 -5.91 -7.90
CA CYS A 91 -16.03 -4.69 -8.71
C CYS A 91 -16.01 -3.40 -7.87
N ILE A 92 -16.75 -3.38 -6.75
CA ILE A 92 -16.81 -2.23 -5.85
C ILE A 92 -15.52 -2.14 -5.03
N ILE A 93 -15.04 -3.28 -4.51
CA ILE A 93 -13.78 -3.34 -3.77
C ILE A 93 -12.60 -2.91 -4.64
N TRP A 94 -12.61 -3.31 -5.91
CA TRP A 94 -11.64 -2.85 -6.90
C TRP A 94 -11.58 -1.32 -6.98
N ASN A 95 -12.72 -0.65 -7.16
CA ASN A 95 -12.78 0.81 -7.22
C ASN A 95 -12.27 1.47 -5.93
N TYR A 96 -12.72 0.96 -4.79
CA TYR A 96 -12.37 1.50 -3.48
C TYR A 96 -10.90 1.29 -3.14
N THR A 97 -10.26 0.26 -3.71
CA THR A 97 -8.82 0.04 -3.59
C THR A 97 -8.06 1.24 -4.16
N PHE A 98 -8.26 1.60 -5.42
CA PHE A 98 -7.54 2.75 -6.01
C PHE A 98 -7.81 4.07 -5.28
N LEU A 99 -9.06 4.31 -4.90
CA LEU A 99 -9.43 5.49 -4.13
C LEU A 99 -8.70 5.56 -2.78
N PHE A 100 -8.80 4.49 -2.00
CA PHE A 100 -8.26 4.43 -0.65
C PHE A 100 -6.73 4.50 -0.66
N TYR A 101 -6.06 3.78 -1.56
CA TYR A 101 -4.60 3.80 -1.63
C TYR A 101 -4.07 5.11 -2.21
N SER A 102 -4.78 5.78 -3.13
CA SER A 102 -4.42 7.15 -3.52
C SER A 102 -4.50 8.12 -2.33
N PHE A 103 -5.56 8.02 -1.52
CA PHE A 103 -5.68 8.81 -0.28
C PHE A 103 -4.53 8.52 0.69
N LEU A 104 -4.22 7.25 0.92
CA LEU A 104 -3.12 6.82 1.79
C LEU A 104 -1.78 7.35 1.28
N ALA A 105 -1.51 7.29 -0.02
CA ALA A 105 -0.28 7.81 -0.60
C ALA A 105 -0.07 9.30 -0.31
N GLY A 106 -1.11 10.11 -0.44
CA GLY A 106 -1.09 11.53 -0.06
C GLY A 106 -0.81 11.70 1.44
N CYS A 107 -1.49 10.94 2.29
CA CYS A 107 -1.28 10.97 3.74
C CYS A 107 0.15 10.61 4.13
N GLY A 108 0.66 9.48 3.63
CA GLY A 108 1.98 8.96 3.94
C GLY A 108 3.08 9.90 3.44
N MET A 109 2.95 10.42 2.23
CA MET A 109 3.92 11.37 1.67
C MET A 109 3.92 12.69 2.47
N PHE A 110 2.75 13.22 2.81
CA PHE A 110 2.66 14.42 3.64
C PHE A 110 3.35 14.21 4.99
N LEU A 111 3.04 13.10 5.67
CA LEU A 111 3.63 12.75 6.96
C LEU A 111 5.15 12.58 6.86
N PHE A 112 5.64 11.87 5.83
CA PHE A 112 7.07 11.68 5.60
C PHE A 112 7.79 13.01 5.39
N LEU A 113 7.29 13.88 4.51
CA LEU A 113 7.90 15.19 4.25
C LEU A 113 7.88 16.09 5.49
N ARG A 114 6.81 16.03 6.30
CA ARG A 114 6.76 16.75 7.59
C ARG A 114 7.78 16.21 8.57
N GLU A 115 7.92 14.90 8.64
CA GLU A 115 8.92 14.27 9.50
C GLU A 115 10.34 14.64 9.06
N LEU A 116 10.61 14.79 7.76
CA LEU A 116 11.89 15.31 7.24
C LEU A 116 12.17 16.78 7.60
N GLY A 117 11.19 17.53 8.11
CA GLY A 117 11.34 18.92 8.54
C GLY A 117 10.93 19.96 7.49
N LEU A 118 10.29 19.55 6.38
CA LEU A 118 9.81 20.49 5.38
C LEU A 118 8.64 21.32 5.92
N ARG A 119 8.49 22.55 5.38
CA ARG A 119 7.35 23.42 5.68
C ARG A 119 6.04 22.77 5.21
N LYS A 120 4.97 23.05 5.95
CA LYS A 120 3.65 22.48 5.73
C LYS A 120 3.15 22.60 4.28
N ASP A 121 3.31 23.77 3.67
CA ASP A 121 2.81 24.03 2.32
C ASP A 121 3.60 23.23 1.26
N THR A 122 4.92 23.12 1.44
CA THR A 122 5.79 22.29 0.59
C THR A 122 5.45 20.81 0.74
N SER A 123 5.23 20.33 1.97
CA SER A 123 4.80 18.95 2.21
C SER A 123 3.44 18.66 1.58
N PHE A 124 2.51 19.62 1.61
CA PHE A 124 1.20 19.48 0.96
C PHE A 124 1.33 19.35 -0.56
N LEU A 125 2.11 20.23 -1.20
CA LEU A 125 2.35 20.17 -2.64
C LEU A 125 3.06 18.88 -3.07
N GLY A 126 4.07 18.44 -2.32
CA GLY A 126 4.77 17.18 -2.60
C GLY A 126 3.87 15.95 -2.44
N ALA A 127 3.01 15.94 -1.43
CA ALA A 127 2.01 14.90 -1.25
C ALA A 127 0.97 14.87 -2.38
N LEU A 128 0.51 16.04 -2.82
CA LEU A 128 -0.43 16.15 -3.94
C LEU A 128 0.20 15.65 -5.26
N ALA A 129 1.45 16.03 -5.52
CA ALA A 129 2.19 15.56 -6.69
C ALA A 129 2.38 14.04 -6.69
N TYR A 130 2.67 13.45 -5.51
CA TYR A 130 2.81 12.01 -5.38
C TYR A 130 1.48 11.26 -5.54
N MET A 131 0.44 11.74 -4.86
CA MET A 131 -0.92 11.18 -4.85
C MET A 131 -1.51 11.04 -6.26
N PHE A 132 -1.26 12.01 -7.14
CA PHE A 132 -1.73 12.01 -8.52
C PHE A 132 -0.63 11.74 -9.54
N SER A 133 0.50 11.18 -9.12
CA SER A 133 1.58 10.82 -10.02
C SER A 133 1.16 9.70 -10.97
N GLY A 134 1.72 9.72 -12.19
CA GLY A 134 1.45 8.70 -13.19
C GLY A 134 1.76 7.29 -12.70
N ILE A 135 2.83 7.11 -11.91
CA ILE A 135 3.21 5.80 -11.35
C ILE A 135 2.16 5.23 -10.38
N LEU A 136 1.35 6.08 -9.74
CA LEU A 136 0.30 5.66 -8.81
C LEU A 136 -1.04 5.40 -9.52
N ILE A 137 -1.41 6.27 -10.47
CA ILE A 137 -2.71 6.25 -11.14
C ILE A 137 -2.74 5.33 -12.37
N SER A 138 -1.68 5.31 -13.18
CA SER A 138 -1.64 4.51 -14.42
C SER A 138 -1.79 2.99 -14.24
N PRO A 139 -1.37 2.35 -13.13
CA PRO A 139 -1.54 0.91 -12.96
C PRO A 139 -3.02 0.46 -12.96
N ALA A 140 -3.97 1.39 -12.72
CA ALA A 140 -5.38 1.10 -12.85
C ALA A 140 -5.73 0.57 -14.25
N TYR A 141 -5.22 1.22 -15.31
CA TYR A 141 -5.48 0.82 -16.70
C TYR A 141 -4.91 -0.55 -17.04
N GLY A 142 -3.75 -0.90 -16.49
CA GLY A 142 -3.16 -2.24 -16.64
C GLY A 142 -3.87 -3.31 -15.78
N GLY A 143 -4.71 -2.91 -14.81
CA GLY A 143 -5.32 -3.84 -13.88
C GLY A 143 -4.39 -4.32 -12.77
N HIS A 144 -3.39 -3.53 -12.38
CA HIS A 144 -2.36 -3.91 -11.40
C HIS A 144 -2.53 -3.19 -10.06
N ASP A 145 -3.57 -3.52 -9.30
CA ASP A 145 -3.78 -2.94 -7.96
C ASP A 145 -2.62 -3.21 -7.00
N GLY A 146 -1.99 -4.37 -7.09
CA GLY A 146 -0.82 -4.70 -6.28
C GLY A 146 0.33 -3.70 -6.44
N ARG A 147 0.50 -3.08 -7.62
CA ARG A 147 1.50 -2.02 -7.83
C ARG A 147 1.08 -0.74 -7.11
N THR A 148 -0.17 -0.33 -7.28
CA THR A 148 -0.72 0.86 -6.62
C THR A 148 -0.62 0.74 -5.11
N ILE A 149 -0.95 -0.41 -4.52
CA ILE A 149 -0.83 -0.67 -3.08
C ILE A 149 0.62 -0.49 -2.63
N ALA A 150 1.57 -1.14 -3.30
CA ALA A 150 2.98 -1.10 -2.90
C ALA A 150 3.55 0.32 -2.96
N ILE A 151 3.27 1.05 -4.04
CA ILE A 151 3.71 2.43 -4.20
C ILE A 151 3.06 3.32 -3.15
N SER A 152 1.75 3.18 -2.92
CA SER A 152 1.02 4.04 -1.97
C SER A 152 1.48 3.88 -0.52
N LEU A 153 1.95 2.70 -0.14
CA LEU A 153 2.44 2.43 1.22
C LEU A 153 3.91 2.78 1.43
N ALA A 154 4.70 2.90 0.36
CA ALA A 154 6.12 3.23 0.45
C ALA A 154 6.40 4.50 1.29
N PRO A 155 5.66 5.62 1.14
CA PRO A 155 5.87 6.79 1.99
C PRO A 155 5.65 6.53 3.49
N PHE A 156 4.73 5.63 3.86
CA PHE A 156 4.53 5.25 5.26
C PHE A 156 5.71 4.45 5.81
N VAL A 157 6.31 3.57 5.00
CA VAL A 157 7.54 2.85 5.36
C VAL A 157 8.63 3.85 5.72
N PHE A 158 8.88 4.84 4.86
CA PHE A 158 9.89 5.86 5.12
C PHE A 158 9.53 6.79 6.28
N PHE A 159 8.24 7.17 6.43
CA PHE A 159 7.77 7.97 7.55
C PHE A 159 8.03 7.30 8.90
N PHE A 160 7.62 6.05 9.07
CA PHE A 160 7.80 5.34 10.33
C PHE A 160 9.27 5.05 10.60
N LEU A 161 10.05 4.68 9.56
CA LEU A 161 11.50 4.51 9.69
C LEU A 161 12.17 5.79 10.20
N GLU A 162 11.88 6.92 9.55
CA GLU A 162 12.43 8.22 9.91
C GLU A 162 12.05 8.64 11.34
N ARG A 163 10.79 8.44 11.69
CA ARG A 163 10.26 8.78 13.02
C ARG A 163 10.86 7.90 14.12
N GLY A 164 11.06 6.62 13.86
CA GLY A 164 11.73 5.68 14.77
C GLY A 164 13.18 6.07 15.04
N ILE A 165 13.90 6.50 14.00
CA ILE A 165 15.27 7.02 14.13
C ILE A 165 15.28 8.32 14.94
N LYS A 166 14.43 9.30 14.60
CA LYS A 166 14.40 10.61 15.27
C LYS A 166 14.03 10.53 16.74
N ARG A 167 12.97 9.78 17.05
CA ARG A 167 12.39 9.67 18.40
C ARG A 167 12.98 8.56 19.25
N GLU A 168 13.84 7.73 18.67
CA GLU A 168 14.48 6.61 19.34
C GLU A 168 13.51 5.59 19.95
N ASP A 169 12.35 5.39 19.30
CA ASP A 169 11.28 4.51 19.77
C ASP A 169 11.13 3.31 18.82
N TRP A 170 11.24 2.11 19.39
CA TRP A 170 11.27 0.86 18.64
C TRP A 170 9.94 0.52 17.98
N ARG A 171 8.83 1.02 18.52
CA ARG A 171 7.47 0.76 18.01
C ARG A 171 7.32 1.20 16.56
N TYR A 172 8.03 2.26 16.16
CA TYR A 172 7.99 2.73 14.78
C TYR A 172 8.69 1.78 13.80
N PHE A 173 9.71 1.02 14.22
CA PHE A 173 10.28 -0.03 13.36
C PHE A 173 9.31 -1.19 13.15
N VAL A 174 8.49 -1.53 14.17
CA VAL A 174 7.39 -2.49 14.01
C VAL A 174 6.37 -1.97 13.00
N TYR A 175 6.00 -0.68 13.07
CA TYR A 175 5.10 -0.10 12.08
C TYR A 175 5.70 -0.10 10.67
N THR A 176 7.00 0.15 10.52
CA THR A 176 7.69 0.04 9.23
C THR A 176 7.63 -1.39 8.68
N GLY A 177 7.96 -2.39 9.51
CA GLY A 177 7.86 -3.81 9.14
C GLY A 177 6.42 -4.23 8.82
N ALA A 178 5.44 -3.74 9.57
CA ALA A 178 4.02 -4.01 9.31
C ALA A 178 3.56 -3.41 7.97
N MET A 179 4.01 -2.20 7.61
CA MET A 179 3.69 -1.60 6.30
C MET A 179 4.31 -2.39 5.15
N LEU A 180 5.57 -2.82 5.29
CA LEU A 180 6.24 -3.67 4.29
C LEU A 180 5.57 -5.05 4.19
N GLY A 181 5.32 -5.71 5.31
CA GLY A 181 4.65 -7.01 5.37
C GLY A 181 3.25 -6.96 4.77
N TYR A 182 2.47 -5.92 5.09
CA TYR A 182 1.19 -5.68 4.45
C TYR A 182 1.32 -5.47 2.95
N SER A 183 2.33 -4.73 2.48
CA SER A 183 2.62 -4.52 1.06
C SER A 183 3.02 -5.82 0.32
N PHE A 184 3.43 -6.88 1.03
CA PHE A 184 3.68 -8.19 0.40
C PHE A 184 2.42 -9.01 0.16
N LEU A 185 1.36 -8.81 0.96
CA LEU A 185 0.16 -9.65 0.91
C LEU A 185 -0.58 -9.52 -0.44
N PRO A 186 -1.25 -8.40 -0.76
CA PRO A 186 -1.87 -8.17 -2.07
C PRO A 186 -0.90 -7.53 -3.08
N GLY A 187 0.24 -7.03 -2.60
CA GLY A 187 1.04 -6.05 -3.31
C GLY A 187 2.08 -6.70 -4.20
N HIS A 188 2.56 -5.92 -5.15
CA HIS A 188 3.49 -6.39 -6.15
C HIS A 188 4.85 -6.68 -5.49
N ILE A 189 5.16 -7.96 -5.25
CA ILE A 189 6.35 -8.44 -4.51
C ILE A 189 7.62 -7.70 -4.92
N GLN A 190 7.84 -7.54 -6.23
CA GLN A 190 9.01 -6.84 -6.75
C GLN A 190 9.12 -5.38 -6.28
N LEU A 191 8.02 -4.62 -6.29
CA LEU A 191 8.02 -3.22 -5.85
C LEU A 191 8.13 -3.10 -4.33
N THR A 192 7.48 -4.02 -3.60
CA THR A 192 7.62 -4.10 -2.14
C THR A 192 9.06 -4.41 -1.75
N TYR A 193 9.70 -5.36 -2.44
CA TYR A 193 11.11 -5.70 -2.27
C TYR A 193 12.03 -4.51 -2.54
N TYR A 194 11.82 -3.78 -3.64
CA TYR A 194 12.57 -2.56 -3.93
C TYR A 194 12.36 -1.47 -2.88
N THR A 195 11.14 -1.34 -2.35
CA THR A 195 10.86 -0.43 -1.23
C THR A 195 11.64 -0.83 0.02
N GLY A 196 11.71 -2.13 0.33
CA GLY A 196 12.51 -2.66 1.43
C GLY A 196 14.00 -2.37 1.28
N ILE A 197 14.58 -2.60 0.09
CA ILE A 197 15.97 -2.24 -0.21
C ILE A 197 16.18 -0.74 -0.01
N ALA A 198 15.32 0.10 -0.59
CA ALA A 198 15.45 1.55 -0.49
C ALA A 198 15.31 2.03 0.97
N ALA A 199 14.41 1.44 1.76
CA ALA A 199 14.27 1.72 3.18
C ALA A 199 15.52 1.31 3.97
N LEU A 200 16.10 0.15 3.67
CA LEU A 200 17.35 -0.30 4.28
C LEU A 200 18.51 0.65 3.94
N SER A 201 18.70 0.97 2.66
CA SER A 201 19.74 1.91 2.22
C SER A 201 19.57 3.29 2.85
N TYR A 202 18.34 3.80 2.93
CA TYR A 202 18.02 5.06 3.60
C TYR A 202 18.34 5.00 5.10
N GLY A 203 17.93 3.93 5.78
CA GLY A 203 18.22 3.71 7.20
C GLY A 203 19.73 3.70 7.49
N LEU A 204 20.51 2.97 6.68
CA LEU A 204 21.98 2.94 6.79
C LEU A 204 22.59 4.33 6.59
N TYR A 205 22.15 5.06 5.56
CA TYR A 205 22.58 6.45 5.33
C TYR A 205 22.34 7.33 6.56
N ARG A 206 21.16 7.22 7.19
CA ARG A 206 20.82 8.00 8.38
C ARG A 206 21.69 7.67 9.57
N VAL A 207 21.98 6.39 9.80
CA VAL A 207 22.87 5.95 10.88
C VAL A 207 24.31 6.45 10.68
N ILE A 208 24.84 6.38 9.45
CA ILE A 208 26.20 6.82 9.14
C ILE A 208 26.36 8.34 9.32
N ARG A 209 25.33 9.11 8.91
CA ARG A 209 25.37 10.57 8.98
C ARG A 209 25.28 11.09 10.42
N ASP A 210 24.47 10.46 11.27
CA ASP A 210 24.30 10.85 12.68
C ASP A 210 25.31 10.13 13.59
N LYS A 211 26.62 10.42 13.41
CA LYS A 211 27.75 9.84 14.18
C LYS A 211 27.65 9.99 15.72
N ARG A 212 26.73 10.81 16.25
CA ARG A 212 26.55 11.03 17.70
C ARG A 212 25.63 10.00 18.39
N ARG A 213 25.07 9.03 17.68
CA ARG A 213 24.06 8.12 18.24
C ARG A 213 24.36 6.64 17.98
N GLY A 214 25.50 6.15 18.48
CA GLY A 214 26.00 4.78 18.31
C GLY A 214 25.06 3.62 18.70
N LYS A 215 23.97 3.89 19.46
CA LYS A 215 22.89 2.92 19.75
C LYS A 215 21.98 2.64 18.55
N HIS A 216 22.07 3.42 17.47
CA HIS A 216 21.25 3.26 16.26
C HIS A 216 21.68 2.13 15.34
N PHE A 217 22.96 1.73 15.38
CA PHE A 217 23.47 0.63 14.55
C PHE A 217 22.77 -0.70 14.90
N VAL A 218 22.69 -1.03 16.19
CA VAL A 218 22.01 -2.25 16.67
C VAL A 218 20.52 -2.23 16.33
N ARG A 219 19.86 -1.06 16.38
CA ARG A 219 18.43 -0.92 16.05
C ARG A 219 18.15 -0.94 14.54
N ALA A 220 19.06 -0.42 13.72
CA ALA A 220 18.98 -0.54 12.26
C ALA A 220 19.29 -1.96 11.78
N VAL A 221 20.19 -2.67 12.47
CA VAL A 221 20.45 -4.10 12.26
C VAL A 221 19.25 -4.94 12.71
N LEU A 222 18.65 -4.65 13.87
CA LEU A 222 17.38 -5.28 14.27
C LEU A 222 16.24 -4.97 13.29
N PHE A 223 16.19 -3.75 12.73
CA PHE A 223 15.25 -3.41 11.68
C PHE A 223 15.48 -4.22 10.40
N ALA A 224 16.74 -4.40 9.97
CA ALA A 224 17.08 -5.25 8.83
C ALA A 224 16.76 -6.73 9.07
N LEU A 225 16.88 -7.22 10.32
CA LEU A 225 16.60 -8.59 10.72
C LEU A 225 15.12 -8.87 11.03
N LEU A 226 14.30 -7.83 11.29
CA LEU A 226 12.86 -7.96 11.60
C LEU A 226 11.96 -7.58 10.41
N ALA A 227 12.49 -6.85 9.42
CA ALA A 227 11.76 -6.43 8.22
C ALA A 227 11.93 -7.38 7.02
N PHE A 228 12.84 -8.37 7.11
CA PHE A 228 13.13 -9.41 6.12
C PHE A 228 13.21 -10.77 6.83
#